data_AF-A0A0Q7I9C0-F1
#
_entry.id   AF-A0A0Q7I9C0-F1
#
_cell.length_a   1.000
_cell.length_b   1.000
_cell.length_c   1.000
_cell.angle_alpha   90.00
_cell.angle_beta   90.00
_cell.angle_gamma   90.00
#
_symmetry.space_group_name_H-M   'P 1'
#
loop_
_entity.id
_entity.type
_entity.pdbx_description
1 polymer ?
#
loop_
_entity_poly.entity_id
_entity_poly.type
_entity_poly.pdbx_seq_one_letter_code
_entity_poly.pdbx_strand_id
1 'polypeptide(L)'
;MTDRALRIGIFLGCALLIGIQVWIYLAYRLEADDDLIWLYQSARMLQFGTGDIAGHYAVYNAFLERVGAGIEWFTRSDMRQSLGASQNYLFTSGWIAVAAWIGQATVGLSDYPTYMTSVALWAYSTEALAIALGVAAIFITRRDPTVGIAFALALLLLLGLDLVGNWMGDGYTLELIAKQTIEAGRFSDSLWHTLIDPTPAFSPYYPPAKNRAQMLLMLIMLLRWSDRPASSYSLLLFGAFWHQDYIGLFTLAFVAADLIRQPHVFRRPVVAGLAGVGISIYLLRGSLLWSAVSSVSSVTLLAIGAAGATVLAGVFLARKPILSLQAKVFGQLTGRSMSTSVLQDLSVQGILWSVTLLLLIPISMNASDISSSLLWGSVHGRLYGMIHPSVCLGICLIVTAAAARRFGIAKLQVATGATVLLSGLALAGWSVGNVDGIEAIRSRVESQFRVLDQRAGTALRPGESAEALFFYLSSKSLDTDIDLVGPTFER
;
A
#
# COMPACT_ATOMS: atom_id res chain seq x y z
N MET A 1 4.70 16.82 36.37
CA MET A 1 4.27 16.96 34.96
C MET A 1 4.94 15.86 34.17
N THR A 2 4.25 14.74 34.03
CA THR A 2 4.86 13.41 34.22
C THR A 2 4.28 12.46 33.19
N ASP A 3 5.13 11.90 32.31
CA ASP A 3 4.90 10.83 31.31
C ASP A 3 3.72 11.02 30.31
N ARG A 4 2.52 11.35 30.79
CA ARG A 4 1.31 11.63 30.00
C ARG A 4 1.49 12.79 29.02
N ALA A 5 2.04 13.92 29.45
CA ALA A 5 2.25 15.08 28.57
C ALA A 5 3.20 14.76 27.41
N LEU A 6 4.23 13.96 27.67
CA LEU A 6 5.23 13.55 26.69
C LEU A 6 4.67 12.52 25.69
N ARG A 7 3.83 11.60 26.16
CA ARG A 7 3.08 10.68 25.30
C ARG A 7 2.09 11.42 24.39
N ILE A 8 1.40 12.43 24.94
CA ILE A 8 0.54 13.32 24.15
C ILE A 8 1.38 14.06 23.11
N GLY A 9 2.56 14.56 23.47
CA GLY A 9 3.47 15.20 22.53
C GLY A 9 3.92 14.29 21.37
N ILE A 10 4.33 13.05 21.65
CA ILE A 10 4.70 12.07 20.62
C ILE A 10 3.49 11.73 19.73
N PHE A 11 2.31 11.57 20.33
CA PHE A 11 1.08 11.31 19.59
C PHE A 11 0.72 12.48 18.66
N LEU A 12 0.69 13.71 19.19
CA LEU A 12 0.42 14.91 18.41
C LEU A 12 1.47 15.08 17.31
N GLY A 13 2.73 14.75 17.58
CA GLY A 13 3.79 14.72 16.58
C GLY A 13 3.54 13.70 15.46
N CYS A 14 3.11 12.48 15.78
CA CYS A 14 2.76 11.48 14.77
C CYS A 14 1.51 11.89 13.97
N ALA A 15 0.48 12.40 14.65
CA ALA A 15 -0.72 12.91 14.00
C ALA A 15 -0.39 14.09 13.08
N LEU A 16 0.52 14.97 13.52
CA LEU A 16 1.04 16.07 12.72
C LEU A 16 1.84 15.55 11.51
N LEU A 17 2.69 14.52 11.66
CA LEU A 17 3.40 13.91 10.52
C LEU A 17 2.43 13.29 9.51
N ILE A 18 1.39 12.59 9.97
CA ILE A 18 0.34 12.05 9.10
C ILE A 18 -0.46 13.20 8.44
N GLY A 19 -0.77 14.26 9.18
CA GLY A 19 -1.48 15.43 8.66
C GLY A 19 -0.66 16.23 7.64
N ILE A 20 0.63 16.42 7.90
CA ILE A 20 1.58 17.06 6.99
C ILE A 20 1.81 16.19 5.76
N GLN A 21 1.85 14.86 5.91
CA GLN A 21 1.86 13.94 4.77
C GLN A 21 0.66 14.17 3.86
N VAL A 22 -0.55 14.17 4.45
CA VAL A 22 -1.77 14.46 3.69
C VAL A 22 -1.61 15.81 3.02
N TRP A 23 -1.15 16.82 3.73
CA TRP A 23 -0.96 18.15 3.20
C TRP A 23 0.06 18.24 2.05
N ILE A 24 1.27 17.71 2.22
CA ILE A 24 2.32 17.67 1.20
C ILE A 24 1.80 16.93 -0.01
N TYR A 25 1.13 15.79 0.20
CA TYR A 25 0.56 15.06 -0.90
C TYR A 25 -0.52 15.86 -1.62
N LEU A 26 -1.50 16.39 -0.88
CA LEU A 26 -2.54 17.25 -1.45
C LEU A 26 -1.91 18.40 -2.25
N ALA A 27 -0.86 19.03 -1.71
CA ALA A 27 -0.23 20.21 -2.30
C ALA A 27 0.64 19.94 -3.53
N TYR A 28 1.39 18.85 -3.53
CA TYR A 28 2.45 18.62 -4.51
C TYR A 28 2.20 17.48 -5.46
N ARG A 29 1.36 16.52 -5.08
CA ARG A 29 1.29 15.20 -5.73
C ARG A 29 -0.14 14.73 -6.00
N LEU A 30 -1.17 15.38 -5.44
CA LEU A 30 -2.55 15.14 -5.85
C LEU A 30 -2.70 15.71 -7.26
N GLU A 31 -2.39 14.86 -8.23
CA GLU A 31 -2.64 15.14 -9.62
C GLU A 31 -3.90 14.42 -10.07
N ALA A 32 -4.46 14.83 -11.19
CA ALA A 32 -5.44 14.03 -11.92
C ALA A 32 -4.73 12.81 -12.53
N ASP A 33 -4.18 11.94 -11.67
CA ASP A 33 -3.53 10.70 -12.07
C ASP A 33 -4.58 9.66 -12.46
N ASP A 34 -4.14 8.74 -13.30
CA ASP A 34 -5.01 7.73 -13.86
C ASP A 34 -5.48 6.72 -12.80
N ASP A 35 -4.71 6.47 -11.73
CA ASP A 35 -5.09 5.61 -10.61
C ASP A 35 -6.24 6.22 -9.77
N LEU A 36 -6.21 7.52 -9.47
CA LEU A 36 -7.28 8.24 -8.76
C LEU A 36 -8.57 8.24 -9.57
N ILE A 37 -8.47 8.56 -10.86
CA ILE A 37 -9.63 8.62 -11.75
C ILE A 37 -10.20 7.21 -11.96
N TRP A 38 -9.33 6.19 -12.09
CA TRP A 38 -9.74 4.79 -12.16
C TRP A 38 -10.42 4.32 -10.86
N LEU A 39 -9.91 4.69 -9.68
CA LEU A 39 -10.53 4.37 -8.39
C LEU A 39 -11.90 5.06 -8.24
N TYR A 40 -12.02 6.30 -8.70
CA TYR A 40 -13.30 7.02 -8.76
C TYR A 40 -14.27 6.30 -9.69
N GLN A 41 -13.85 5.95 -10.89
CA GLN A 41 -14.68 5.23 -11.83
C GLN A 41 -15.14 3.88 -11.26
N SER A 42 -14.23 3.14 -10.63
CA SER A 42 -14.55 1.89 -9.93
C SER A 42 -15.62 2.10 -8.85
N ALA A 43 -15.55 3.22 -8.11
CA ALA A 43 -16.58 3.61 -7.15
C ALA A 43 -17.94 3.87 -7.81
N ARG A 44 -17.97 4.51 -8.98
CA ARG A 44 -19.21 4.78 -9.72
C ARG A 44 -19.80 3.51 -10.33
N MET A 45 -18.97 2.61 -10.86
CA MET A 45 -19.41 1.29 -11.31
C MET A 45 -20.03 0.47 -10.18
N LEU A 46 -19.47 0.53 -8.97
CA LEU A 46 -20.05 -0.07 -7.77
C LEU A 46 -21.41 0.55 -7.42
N GLN A 47 -21.51 1.88 -7.49
CA GLN A 47 -22.71 2.61 -7.09
C GLN A 47 -23.87 2.43 -8.08
N PHE A 48 -23.58 2.43 -9.38
CA PHE A 48 -24.59 2.31 -10.43
C PHE A 48 -24.86 0.86 -10.85
N GLY A 49 -24.11 -0.10 -10.30
CA GLY A 49 -24.32 -1.52 -10.58
C GLY A 49 -24.19 -1.84 -12.06
N THR A 50 -23.31 -1.13 -12.78
CA THR A 50 -23.05 -1.38 -14.21
C THR A 50 -22.51 -2.80 -14.34
N GLY A 51 -23.40 -3.76 -14.61
CA GLY A 51 -23.07 -5.18 -14.72
C GLY A 51 -22.13 -5.50 -15.90
N ASP A 52 -21.78 -4.51 -16.71
CA ASP A 52 -20.95 -4.64 -17.90
C ASP A 52 -19.57 -3.99 -17.74
N ILE A 53 -18.84 -4.38 -16.69
CA ILE A 53 -17.40 -4.06 -16.55
C ILE A 53 -16.65 -4.54 -17.79
N ALA A 54 -17.03 -5.70 -18.34
CA ALA A 54 -16.42 -6.26 -19.54
C ALA A 54 -16.57 -5.36 -20.77
N GLY A 55 -17.77 -4.85 -21.05
CA GLY A 55 -18.03 -3.92 -22.14
C GLY A 55 -17.30 -2.59 -21.95
N HIS A 56 -17.20 -2.09 -20.72
CA HIS A 56 -16.42 -0.88 -20.46
C HIS A 56 -14.93 -1.05 -20.83
N TYR A 57 -14.31 -2.14 -20.40
CA TYR A 57 -12.92 -2.44 -20.76
C TYR A 57 -12.76 -2.84 -22.24
N ALA A 58 -13.79 -3.38 -22.88
CA ALA A 58 -13.78 -3.61 -24.33
C ALA A 58 -13.71 -2.27 -25.10
N VAL A 59 -14.45 -1.25 -24.66
CA VAL A 59 -14.36 0.10 -25.22
C VAL A 59 -12.97 0.71 -24.98
N TYR A 60 -12.41 0.52 -23.79
CA TYR A 60 -11.05 0.97 -23.49
C TYR A 60 -10.00 0.27 -24.36
N ASN A 61 -10.08 -1.05 -24.52
CA ASN A 61 -9.16 -1.82 -25.36
C ASN A 61 -9.29 -1.41 -26.84
N ALA A 62 -10.50 -1.19 -27.34
CA ALA A 62 -10.71 -0.66 -28.69
C ALA A 62 -10.16 0.76 -28.87
N PHE A 63 -10.10 1.56 -27.80
CA PHE A 63 -9.42 2.85 -27.79
C PHE A 63 -7.90 2.68 -27.84
N LEU A 64 -7.32 1.79 -27.03
CA LEU A 64 -5.89 1.47 -27.02
C LEU A 64 -5.39 0.98 -28.39
N GLU A 65 -6.17 0.12 -29.06
CA GLU A 65 -5.88 -0.35 -30.42
C GLU A 65 -5.83 0.80 -31.42
N ARG A 66 -6.81 1.70 -31.37
CA ARG A 66 -6.90 2.87 -32.27
C ARG A 66 -5.72 3.82 -32.13
N VAL A 67 -5.26 4.06 -30.91
CA VAL A 67 -4.11 4.96 -30.68
C VAL A 67 -2.76 4.26 -30.87
N GLY A 68 -2.75 2.97 -31.24
CA GLY A 68 -1.53 2.19 -31.44
C GLY A 68 -0.72 2.05 -30.14
N ALA A 69 -1.41 1.86 -29.01
CA ALA A 69 -0.74 1.69 -27.72
C ALA A 69 0.13 0.42 -27.69
N GLY A 70 1.23 0.47 -26.93
CA GLY A 70 2.06 -0.70 -26.68
C GLY A 70 1.36 -1.77 -25.83
N ILE A 71 1.89 -2.99 -25.85
CA ILE A 71 1.34 -4.16 -25.15
C ILE A 71 1.22 -3.96 -23.63
N GLU A 72 2.03 -3.08 -23.07
CA GLU A 72 2.00 -2.69 -21.66
C GLU A 72 0.66 -2.06 -21.25
N TRP A 73 0.02 -1.30 -22.14
CA TRP A 73 -1.27 -0.65 -21.86
C TRP A 73 -2.42 -1.65 -21.86
N PHE A 74 -2.40 -2.62 -22.78
CA PHE A 74 -3.35 -3.73 -22.78
C PHE A 74 -3.19 -4.60 -21.54
N THR A 75 -1.94 -4.90 -21.18
CA THR A 75 -1.62 -5.64 -19.95
C THR A 75 -2.14 -4.90 -18.71
N ARG A 76 -1.97 -3.56 -18.66
CA ARG A 76 -2.51 -2.73 -17.58
C ARG A 76 -4.04 -2.70 -17.57
N SER A 77 -4.68 -2.62 -18.74
CA SER A 77 -6.13 -2.72 -18.90
C SER A 77 -6.67 -4.03 -18.34
N ASP A 78 -6.07 -5.16 -18.72
CA ASP A 78 -6.45 -6.50 -18.24
C ASP A 78 -6.23 -6.64 -16.72
N MET A 79 -5.14 -6.05 -16.19
CA MET A 79 -4.94 -5.94 -14.75
C MET A 79 -6.08 -5.15 -14.10
N ARG A 80 -6.42 -3.97 -14.62
CA ARG A 80 -7.48 -3.12 -14.07
C ARG A 80 -8.86 -3.77 -14.19
N GLN A 81 -9.16 -4.46 -15.28
CA GLN A 81 -10.37 -5.24 -15.46
C GLN A 81 -10.46 -6.36 -14.42
N SER A 82 -9.40 -7.13 -14.23
CA SER A 82 -9.37 -8.21 -13.24
C SER A 82 -9.42 -7.71 -11.80
N LEU A 83 -8.83 -6.53 -11.51
CA LEU A 83 -8.87 -5.83 -10.21
C LEU A 83 -10.24 -5.16 -9.93
N GLY A 84 -10.86 -4.59 -10.96
CA GLY A 84 -12.14 -3.90 -10.92
C GLY A 84 -13.30 -4.89 -10.82
N ALA A 85 -13.23 -6.00 -11.57
CA ALA A 85 -14.19 -7.10 -11.48
C ALA A 85 -14.17 -7.80 -10.11
N SER A 86 -13.03 -7.83 -9.41
CA SER A 86 -12.91 -8.43 -8.07
C SER A 86 -13.20 -7.46 -6.92
N GLN A 87 -13.39 -6.17 -7.20
CA GLN A 87 -13.58 -5.13 -6.19
C GLN A 87 -12.42 -5.11 -5.17
N ASN A 88 -11.17 -5.13 -5.64
CA ASN A 88 -10.02 -5.25 -4.75
C ASN A 88 -9.82 -4.08 -3.78
N TYR A 89 -10.53 -2.97 -3.98
CA TYR A 89 -10.44 -1.71 -3.21
C TYR A 89 -11.79 -1.31 -2.57
N LEU A 90 -12.59 -2.28 -2.12
CA LEU A 90 -13.95 -2.05 -1.59
C LEU A 90 -14.12 -0.86 -0.64
N PHE A 91 -13.22 -0.71 0.33
CA PHE A 91 -13.27 0.39 1.29
C PHE A 91 -13.01 1.71 0.58
N THR A 92 -11.89 1.83 -0.14
CA THR A 92 -11.52 3.08 -0.82
C THR A 92 -12.54 3.46 -1.89
N SER A 93 -12.99 2.51 -2.71
CA SER A 93 -14.03 2.77 -3.71
C SER A 93 -15.38 3.11 -3.07
N GLY A 94 -15.80 2.39 -2.02
CA GLY A 94 -17.03 2.73 -1.29
C GLY A 94 -16.94 4.10 -0.61
N TRP A 95 -15.77 4.46 -0.11
CA TRP A 95 -15.51 5.74 0.52
C TRP A 95 -15.49 6.89 -0.48
N ILE A 96 -14.90 6.67 -1.67
CA ILE A 96 -14.99 7.60 -2.79
C ILE A 96 -16.44 7.76 -3.25
N ALA A 97 -17.25 6.71 -3.26
CA ALA A 97 -18.67 6.82 -3.59
C ALA A 97 -19.44 7.69 -2.57
N VAL A 98 -19.12 7.58 -1.27
CA VAL A 98 -19.66 8.49 -0.24
C VAL A 98 -19.21 9.93 -0.48
N ALA A 99 -17.92 10.13 -0.76
CA ALA A 99 -17.37 11.44 -1.07
C ALA A 99 -18.02 12.06 -2.33
N ALA A 100 -18.27 11.26 -3.36
CA ALA A 100 -18.98 11.62 -4.58
C ALA A 100 -20.41 12.09 -4.29
N TRP A 101 -21.15 11.34 -3.48
CA TRP A 101 -22.49 11.71 -3.06
C TRP A 101 -22.52 13.06 -2.31
N ILE A 102 -21.59 13.28 -1.37
CA ILE A 102 -21.45 14.57 -0.67
C ILE A 102 -21.06 15.69 -1.64
N GLY A 103 -20.10 15.43 -2.54
CA GLY A 103 -19.65 16.39 -3.55
C GLY A 103 -20.78 16.81 -4.47
N GLN A 104 -21.64 15.88 -4.87
CA GLN A 104 -22.79 16.16 -5.73
C GLN A 104 -23.80 17.07 -5.01
N ALA A 105 -24.02 16.83 -3.72
CA ALA A 105 -24.94 17.64 -2.90
C ALA A 105 -24.40 19.05 -2.58
N THR A 106 -23.08 19.25 -2.60
CA THR A 106 -22.44 20.50 -2.14
C THR A 106 -21.87 21.37 -3.27
N VAL A 107 -21.26 20.76 -4.28
CA VAL A 107 -20.61 21.44 -5.41
C VAL A 107 -21.48 21.38 -6.68
N GLY A 108 -22.23 20.28 -6.86
CA GLY A 108 -22.97 20.00 -8.08
C GLY A 108 -22.08 19.51 -9.24
N LEU A 109 -22.69 19.08 -10.34
CA LEU A 109 -21.98 18.47 -11.49
C LEU A 109 -21.68 19.46 -12.63
N SER A 110 -22.15 20.72 -12.54
CA SER A 110 -22.00 21.72 -13.60
C SER A 110 -20.54 22.16 -13.83
N ASP A 111 -19.73 22.18 -12.78
CA ASP A 111 -18.26 22.31 -12.87
C ASP A 111 -17.64 20.96 -12.46
N TYR A 112 -17.62 20.03 -13.42
CA TYR A 112 -17.15 18.66 -13.20
C TYR A 112 -15.69 18.58 -12.73
N PRO A 113 -14.75 19.41 -13.24
CA PRO A 113 -13.42 19.54 -12.65
C PRO A 113 -13.42 19.87 -11.16
N THR A 114 -14.12 20.92 -10.73
CA THR A 114 -14.19 21.30 -9.30
C THR A 114 -14.85 20.22 -8.44
N TYR A 115 -15.86 19.55 -8.98
CA TYR A 115 -16.50 18.40 -8.35
C TYR A 115 -15.51 17.26 -8.09
N MET A 116 -14.81 16.78 -9.12
CA MET A 116 -13.81 15.71 -9.01
C MET A 116 -12.68 16.05 -8.04
N THR A 117 -12.17 17.28 -8.09
CA THR A 117 -11.18 17.77 -7.12
C THR A 117 -11.70 17.67 -5.69
N SER A 118 -12.95 18.07 -5.45
CA SER A 118 -13.55 18.04 -4.12
C SER A 118 -13.73 16.62 -3.60
N VAL A 119 -14.15 15.68 -4.45
CA VAL A 119 -14.27 14.26 -4.09
C VAL A 119 -12.92 13.67 -3.68
N ALA A 120 -11.88 13.89 -4.49
CA ALA A 120 -10.55 13.36 -4.22
C ALA A 120 -9.97 13.91 -2.90
N LEU A 121 -10.07 15.22 -2.69
CA LEU A 121 -9.63 15.88 -1.45
C LEU A 121 -10.34 15.30 -0.23
N TRP A 122 -11.66 15.10 -0.32
CA TRP A 122 -12.47 14.63 0.80
C TRP A 122 -12.15 13.17 1.14
N ALA A 123 -12.15 12.28 0.16
CA ALA A 123 -11.88 10.86 0.36
C ALA A 123 -10.51 10.63 1.00
N TYR A 124 -9.48 11.32 0.50
CA TYR A 124 -8.11 11.14 0.97
C TYR A 124 -7.85 11.74 2.35
N SER A 125 -8.40 12.92 2.64
CA SER A 125 -8.24 13.55 3.95
C SER A 125 -8.88 12.74 5.07
N THR A 126 -10.04 12.15 4.79
CA THR A 126 -10.81 11.39 5.77
C THR A 126 -10.27 9.97 5.98
N GLU A 127 -9.75 9.30 4.94
CA GLU A 127 -9.03 8.04 5.11
C GLU A 127 -7.78 8.21 5.99
N ALA A 128 -7.00 9.26 5.76
CA ALA A 128 -5.82 9.54 6.58
C ALA A 128 -6.19 9.87 8.03
N LEU A 129 -7.30 10.58 8.26
CA LEU A 129 -7.84 10.80 9.59
C LEU A 129 -8.18 9.47 10.28
N ALA A 130 -8.81 8.52 9.58
CA ALA A 130 -9.13 7.21 10.14
C ALA A 130 -7.86 6.44 10.56
N ILE A 131 -6.80 6.48 9.75
CA ILE A 131 -5.49 5.89 10.09
C ILE A 131 -4.90 6.58 11.33
N ALA A 132 -4.90 7.92 11.37
CA ALA A 132 -4.41 8.69 12.51
C ALA A 132 -5.16 8.36 13.81
N LEU A 133 -6.49 8.16 13.73
CA LEU A 133 -7.31 7.73 14.87
C LEU A 133 -6.98 6.29 15.29
N GLY A 134 -6.72 5.38 14.35
CA GLY A 134 -6.27 4.02 14.64
C GLY A 134 -4.92 3.99 15.37
N VAL A 135 -3.97 4.84 14.93
CA VAL A 135 -2.71 5.10 15.64
C VAL A 135 -3.00 5.61 17.05
N ALA A 136 -3.86 6.63 17.19
CA ALA A 136 -4.23 7.19 18.50
C ALA A 136 -4.72 6.12 19.47
N ALA A 137 -5.63 5.25 19.02
CA ALA A 137 -6.19 4.18 19.82
C ALA A 137 -5.12 3.20 20.33
N ILE A 138 -4.13 2.86 19.51
CA ILE A 138 -3.02 1.99 19.92
C ILE A 138 -2.14 2.67 20.98
N PHE A 139 -1.80 3.94 20.79
CA PHE A 139 -1.00 4.69 21.76
C PHE A 139 -1.70 4.85 23.12
N ILE A 140 -3.00 5.14 23.10
CA ILE A 140 -3.82 5.29 24.32
C ILE A 140 -3.91 3.95 25.06
N THR A 141 -4.07 2.84 24.35
CA THR A 141 -4.30 1.52 24.96
C THR A 141 -3.03 0.83 25.43
N ARG A 142 -1.86 1.09 24.84
CA ARG A 142 -0.63 0.31 25.12
C ARG A 142 0.20 0.79 26.28
N ARG A 143 0.10 2.06 26.66
CA ARG A 143 0.84 2.68 27.77
C ARG A 143 2.37 2.42 27.80
N ASP A 144 2.98 1.81 26.79
CA ASP A 144 4.43 1.59 26.66
C ASP A 144 5.04 2.68 25.77
N PRO A 145 5.85 3.59 26.34
CA PRO A 145 6.45 4.68 25.59
C PRO A 145 7.49 4.21 24.56
N THR A 146 8.09 3.03 24.72
CA THR A 146 9.05 2.47 23.75
C THR A 146 8.38 2.22 22.40
N VAL A 147 7.13 1.72 22.42
CA VAL A 147 6.33 1.48 21.22
C VAL A 147 6.04 2.79 20.50
N GLY A 148 5.68 3.82 21.26
CA GLY A 148 5.33 5.10 20.69
C GLY A 148 6.50 5.83 20.04
N ILE A 149 7.67 5.80 20.69
CA ILE A 149 8.92 6.31 20.15
C ILE A 149 9.29 5.58 18.86
N ALA A 150 9.26 4.24 18.89
CA ALA A 150 9.65 3.45 17.72
C ALA A 150 8.72 3.67 16.52
N PHE A 151 7.42 3.83 16.76
CA PHE A 151 6.46 4.16 15.71
C PHE A 151 6.75 5.53 15.10
N ALA A 152 7.01 6.54 15.93
CA ALA A 152 7.34 7.88 15.46
C ALA A 152 8.65 7.91 14.65
N LEU A 153 9.67 7.18 15.12
CA LEU A 153 10.94 7.03 14.39
C LEU A 153 10.77 6.28 13.08
N ALA A 154 9.91 5.26 13.03
CA ALA A 154 9.62 4.52 11.80
C ALA A 154 8.93 5.41 10.76
N LEU A 155 7.97 6.25 11.18
CA LEU A 155 7.37 7.24 10.30
C LEU A 155 8.44 8.21 9.76
N LEU A 156 9.26 8.81 10.64
CA LEU A 156 10.33 9.71 10.21
C LEU A 156 11.32 9.04 9.24
N LEU A 157 11.69 7.78 9.49
CA LEU A 157 12.58 7.02 8.62
C LEU A 157 11.94 6.82 7.25
N LEU A 158 10.69 6.36 7.21
CA LEU A 158 9.97 6.13 5.95
C LEU A 158 9.77 7.45 5.18
N LEU A 159 9.58 8.57 5.89
CA LEU A 159 9.47 9.89 5.28
C LEU A 159 10.81 10.35 4.70
N GLY A 160 11.92 10.12 5.43
CA GLY A 160 13.26 10.40 4.93
C GLY A 160 13.57 9.59 3.67
N LEU A 161 13.20 8.31 3.64
CA LEU A 161 13.36 7.45 2.46
C LEU A 161 12.54 7.94 1.27
N ASP A 162 11.30 8.37 1.50
CA ASP A 162 10.43 8.95 0.46
C ASP A 162 11.03 10.24 -0.14
N LEU A 163 11.52 11.15 0.71
CA LEU A 163 12.15 12.39 0.27
C LEU A 163 13.44 12.13 -0.53
N VAL A 164 14.23 11.14 -0.13
CA VAL A 164 15.46 10.75 -0.85
C VAL A 164 15.13 10.11 -2.20
N GLY A 165 14.11 9.24 -2.27
CA GLY A 165 13.63 8.67 -3.54
C GLY A 165 13.17 9.74 -4.53
N ASN A 166 12.41 10.72 -4.05
CA ASN A 166 11.97 11.86 -4.86
C ASN A 166 13.13 12.70 -5.43
N TRP A 167 14.28 12.76 -4.74
CA TRP A 167 15.47 13.47 -5.24
C TRP A 167 16.24 12.68 -6.31
N MET A 168 16.02 11.37 -6.41
CA MET A 168 16.66 10.50 -7.39
C MET A 168 15.88 10.42 -8.74
N GLY A 169 14.63 10.91 -8.77
CA GLY A 169 13.85 11.18 -9.99
C GLY A 169 12.88 10.07 -10.42
N ASP A 170 11.71 10.47 -10.95
CA ASP A 170 10.58 9.59 -11.32
C ASP A 170 10.84 8.71 -12.59
N GLY A 171 11.95 8.94 -13.32
CA GLY A 171 12.17 8.40 -14.67
C GLY A 171 12.63 6.93 -14.77
N TYR A 172 13.04 6.29 -13.67
CA TYR A 172 13.70 4.99 -13.75
C TYR A 172 12.77 3.77 -13.60
N THR A 173 11.52 3.93 -13.16
CA THR A 173 10.73 2.79 -12.65
C THR A 173 9.87 2.08 -13.69
N LEU A 174 9.20 2.81 -14.58
CA LEU A 174 8.42 2.21 -15.66
C LEU A 174 9.32 1.61 -16.75
N GLU A 175 10.45 2.25 -17.03
CA GLU A 175 11.40 1.77 -18.04
C GLU A 175 12.10 0.47 -17.61
N LEU A 176 12.33 0.27 -16.31
CA LEU A 176 12.92 -0.98 -15.78
C LEU A 176 11.90 -2.12 -15.69
N ILE A 177 10.66 -1.85 -15.27
CA ILE A 177 9.61 -2.87 -15.20
C ILE A 177 9.16 -3.29 -16.61
N ALA A 178 9.13 -2.36 -17.57
CA ALA A 178 8.77 -2.64 -18.96
C ALA A 178 9.92 -3.26 -19.79
N LYS A 179 11.20 -3.03 -19.45
CA LYS A 179 12.36 -3.56 -20.20
C LYS A 179 13.12 -4.69 -19.50
N GLN A 180 12.53 -5.35 -18.50
CA GLN A 180 13.17 -6.45 -17.76
C GLN A 180 13.17 -7.78 -18.55
N THR A 181 13.77 -7.76 -19.74
CA THR A 181 14.53 -8.91 -20.22
C THR A 181 15.69 -9.14 -19.26
N ILE A 182 15.83 -10.41 -18.87
CA ILE A 182 16.68 -10.97 -17.82
C ILE A 182 18.18 -10.81 -18.18
N GLU A 183 18.71 -9.58 -18.13
CA GLU A 183 20.15 -9.37 -18.10
C GLU A 183 20.59 -9.34 -16.64
N ALA A 184 21.36 -10.35 -16.23
CA ALA A 184 21.79 -10.55 -14.83
C ALA A 184 22.49 -9.32 -14.20
N GLY A 185 23.09 -8.43 -15.02
CA GLY A 185 23.68 -7.17 -14.57
C GLY A 185 22.65 -6.10 -14.17
N ARG A 186 21.46 -6.09 -14.78
CA ARG A 186 20.37 -5.14 -14.45
C ARG A 186 19.52 -5.60 -13.28
N PHE A 187 19.57 -6.88 -12.93
CA PHE A 187 18.85 -7.45 -11.80
C PHE A 187 19.37 -6.96 -10.45
N SER A 188 20.69 -6.90 -10.26
CA SER A 188 21.28 -6.36 -9.02
C SER A 188 20.93 -4.89 -8.81
N ASP A 189 20.96 -4.11 -9.89
CA ASP A 189 20.65 -2.68 -9.84
C ASP A 189 19.16 -2.47 -9.54
N SER A 190 18.28 -3.22 -10.22
CA SER A 190 16.83 -3.23 -9.94
C SER A 190 16.52 -3.64 -8.51
N LEU A 191 17.23 -4.65 -7.97
CA LEU A 191 17.07 -5.13 -6.60
C LEU A 191 17.53 -4.07 -5.60
N TRP A 192 18.71 -3.48 -5.79
CA TRP A 192 19.22 -2.43 -4.90
C TRP A 192 18.35 -1.18 -4.93
N HIS A 193 17.86 -0.77 -6.12
CA HIS A 193 16.90 0.31 -6.22
C HIS A 193 15.59 -0.03 -5.51
N THR A 194 15.01 -1.21 -5.73
CA THR A 194 13.81 -1.62 -4.99
C THR A 194 14.04 -1.62 -3.48
N LEU A 195 15.23 -2.02 -3.02
CA LEU A 195 15.58 -2.10 -1.59
C LEU A 195 15.83 -0.74 -0.92
N ILE A 196 16.35 0.24 -1.66
CA ILE A 196 16.83 1.54 -1.13
C ILE A 196 15.89 2.68 -1.50
N ASP A 197 15.28 2.59 -2.68
CA ASP A 197 14.32 3.53 -3.25
C ASP A 197 12.97 2.82 -3.47
N PRO A 198 12.12 2.78 -2.42
CA PRO A 198 10.79 2.21 -2.55
C PRO A 198 9.92 2.91 -3.60
N THR A 199 10.35 4.03 -4.20
CA THR A 199 9.55 4.87 -5.10
C THR A 199 8.22 5.32 -4.44
N PRO A 200 7.45 6.21 -5.09
CA PRO A 200 6.10 6.51 -4.61
C PRO A 200 5.22 5.24 -4.50
N ALA A 201 5.50 4.18 -5.26
CA ALA A 201 4.71 2.95 -5.24
C ALA A 201 4.79 2.13 -3.93
N PHE A 202 5.85 2.29 -3.12
CA PHE A 202 6.00 1.58 -1.84
C PHE A 202 6.15 2.51 -0.63
N SER A 203 5.86 3.79 -0.82
CA SER A 203 5.85 4.78 0.25
C SER A 203 4.48 4.81 0.93
N PRO A 204 4.37 4.61 2.26
CA PRO A 204 3.10 4.81 2.96
C PRO A 204 2.60 6.26 2.86
N TYR A 205 3.45 7.17 2.37
CA TYR A 205 3.17 8.58 2.12
C TYR A 205 2.42 8.85 0.81
N TYR A 206 2.44 7.91 -0.13
CA TYR A 206 1.73 8.02 -1.41
C TYR A 206 0.28 7.47 -1.28
N PRO A 207 -0.72 8.00 -2.01
CA PRO A 207 -2.13 7.78 -1.68
C PRO A 207 -2.87 6.59 -2.28
N PRO A 208 -2.40 5.90 -3.34
CA PRO A 208 -3.09 4.71 -3.79
C PRO A 208 -3.43 3.82 -2.61
N ALA A 209 -4.62 3.23 -2.63
CA ALA A 209 -5.15 2.44 -1.52
C ALA A 209 -4.18 1.36 -1.01
N LYS A 210 -3.33 0.83 -1.90
CA LYS A 210 -2.26 -0.14 -1.58
C LYS A 210 -1.23 0.39 -0.57
N ASN A 211 -0.90 1.68 -0.61
CA ASN A 211 0.09 2.32 0.27
C ASN A 211 -0.52 2.65 1.65
N ARG A 212 -1.82 2.99 1.69
CA ARG A 212 -2.57 3.13 2.95
C ARG A 212 -2.72 1.80 3.68
N ALA A 213 -2.91 0.71 2.94
CA ALA A 213 -2.86 -0.63 3.52
C ALA A 213 -1.51 -0.90 4.21
N GLN A 214 -0.39 -0.34 3.72
CA GLN A 214 0.91 -0.47 4.38
C GLN A 214 0.97 0.24 5.74
N MET A 215 0.36 1.42 5.88
CA MET A 215 0.24 2.09 7.19
C MET A 215 -0.60 1.26 8.16
N LEU A 216 -1.69 0.64 7.67
CA LEU A 216 -2.52 -0.26 8.48
C LEU A 216 -1.72 -1.50 8.93
N LEU A 217 -0.84 -2.04 8.08
CA LEU A 217 0.03 -3.18 8.43
C LEU A 217 0.97 -2.86 9.59
N MET A 218 1.49 -1.64 9.69
CA MET A 218 2.27 -1.22 10.86
C MET A 218 1.47 -1.38 12.15
N LEU A 219 0.18 -1.00 12.14
CA LEU A 219 -0.72 -1.16 13.29
C LEU A 219 -1.02 -2.63 13.59
N ILE A 220 -1.24 -3.44 12.55
CA ILE A 220 -1.47 -4.89 12.66
C ILE A 220 -0.25 -5.58 13.30
N MET A 221 0.96 -5.21 12.87
CA MET A 221 2.22 -5.76 13.41
C MET A 221 2.45 -5.33 14.86
N LEU A 222 2.13 -4.08 15.22
CA LEU A 222 2.17 -3.66 16.62
C LEU A 222 1.24 -4.52 17.48
N LEU A 223 -0.01 -4.74 17.06
CA LEU A 223 -0.94 -5.64 17.76
C LEU A 223 -0.36 -7.05 17.90
N ARG A 224 0.24 -7.57 16.82
CA ARG A 224 0.86 -8.90 16.77
C ARG A 224 2.02 -9.06 17.74
N TRP A 225 3.01 -8.17 17.70
CA TRP A 225 4.21 -8.21 18.55
C TRP A 225 3.96 -8.04 20.04
N SER A 226 2.69 -7.87 20.40
CA SER A 226 2.25 -7.61 21.77
C SER A 226 1.27 -8.65 22.24
N ASP A 227 1.32 -9.80 21.59
CA ASP A 227 0.57 -10.99 21.94
C ASP A 227 -0.95 -10.78 21.91
N ARG A 228 -1.42 -9.98 20.95
CA ARG A 228 -2.85 -9.81 20.63
C ARG A 228 -3.19 -10.39 19.26
N PRO A 229 -3.00 -11.72 19.05
CA PRO A 229 -3.20 -12.33 17.73
C PRO A 229 -4.63 -12.14 17.22
N ALA A 230 -5.65 -12.28 18.08
CA ALA A 230 -7.05 -12.09 17.67
C ALA A 230 -7.31 -10.68 17.11
N SER A 231 -6.83 -9.64 17.79
CA SER A 231 -6.96 -8.25 17.31
C SER A 231 -6.16 -8.01 16.04
N SER A 232 -4.97 -8.62 15.92
CA SER A 232 -4.14 -8.54 14.73
C SER A 232 -4.84 -9.17 13.52
N TYR A 233 -5.35 -10.40 13.64
CA TYR A 233 -6.13 -11.04 12.57
C TYR A 233 -7.45 -10.31 12.29
N SER A 234 -8.12 -9.75 13.30
CA SER A 234 -9.35 -8.96 13.08
C SER A 234 -9.09 -7.70 12.27
N LEU A 235 -8.03 -6.95 12.62
CA LEU A 235 -7.64 -5.75 11.89
C LEU A 235 -7.10 -6.10 10.50
N LEU A 236 -6.43 -7.26 10.36
CA LEU A 236 -6.02 -7.80 9.08
C LEU A 236 -7.24 -8.08 8.19
N LEU A 237 -8.27 -8.78 8.69
CA LEU A 237 -9.53 -8.98 7.96
C LEU A 237 -10.20 -7.67 7.57
N PHE A 238 -10.23 -6.68 8.46
CA PHE A 238 -10.76 -5.36 8.14
C PHE A 238 -9.93 -4.66 7.05
N GLY A 239 -8.61 -4.85 7.08
CA GLY A 239 -7.72 -4.39 6.03
C GLY A 239 -8.03 -5.00 4.67
N ALA A 240 -8.66 -6.18 4.59
CA ALA A 240 -9.03 -6.81 3.32
C ALA A 240 -9.96 -5.91 2.50
N PHE A 241 -10.72 -5.02 3.14
CA PHE A 241 -11.53 -4.03 2.43
C PHE A 241 -10.67 -2.93 1.76
N TRP A 242 -9.49 -2.60 2.27
CA TRP A 242 -8.58 -1.64 1.59
C TRP A 242 -7.88 -2.27 0.40
N HIS A 243 -7.34 -3.48 0.56
CA HIS A 243 -6.66 -4.20 -0.52
C HIS A 243 -6.68 -5.71 -0.27
N GLN A 244 -7.53 -6.43 -1.00
CA GLN A 244 -7.79 -7.86 -0.73
C GLN A 244 -6.55 -8.74 -0.94
N ASP A 245 -5.84 -8.62 -2.08
CA ASP A 245 -4.69 -9.50 -2.37
C ASP A 245 -3.52 -9.32 -1.40
N TYR A 246 -3.28 -8.07 -1.03
CA TYR A 246 -2.26 -7.67 -0.04
C TYR A 246 -2.51 -8.41 1.27
N ILE A 247 -3.74 -8.33 1.77
CA ILE A 247 -4.11 -8.83 3.08
C ILE A 247 -4.16 -10.35 3.12
N GLY A 248 -4.55 -10.99 2.02
CA GLY A 248 -4.51 -12.44 1.89
C GLY A 248 -3.08 -13.01 1.99
N LEU A 249 -2.13 -12.40 1.27
CA LEU A 249 -0.70 -12.75 1.38
C LEU A 249 -0.19 -12.59 2.82
N PHE A 250 -0.60 -11.53 3.52
CA PHE A 250 -0.24 -11.33 4.92
C PHE A 250 -0.89 -12.33 5.86
N THR A 251 -2.12 -12.74 5.59
CA THR A 251 -2.81 -13.77 6.38
C THR A 251 -2.03 -15.07 6.30
N LEU A 252 -1.59 -15.47 5.10
CA LEU A 252 -0.73 -16.64 4.90
C LEU A 252 0.61 -16.50 5.63
N ALA A 253 1.27 -15.35 5.50
CA ALA A 253 2.53 -15.08 6.18
C ALA A 253 2.40 -15.12 7.71
N PHE A 254 1.29 -14.60 8.26
CA PHE A 254 1.02 -14.60 9.69
C PHE A 254 0.71 -16.00 10.20
N VAL A 255 -0.06 -16.78 9.44
CA VAL A 255 -0.35 -18.16 9.77
C VAL A 255 0.94 -18.97 9.77
N ALA A 256 1.79 -18.82 8.76
CA ALA A 256 3.11 -19.43 8.73
C ALA A 256 3.94 -19.04 9.96
N ALA A 257 4.06 -17.74 10.25
CA ALA A 257 4.80 -17.24 11.40
C ALA A 257 4.26 -17.78 12.73
N ASP A 258 2.93 -17.86 12.90
CA ASP A 258 2.30 -18.39 14.11
C ASP A 258 2.47 -19.91 14.24
N LEU A 259 2.39 -20.68 13.15
CA LEU A 259 2.65 -22.12 13.17
C LEU A 259 4.11 -22.43 13.56
N ILE A 260 5.05 -21.61 13.11
CA ILE A 260 6.47 -21.73 13.44
C ILE A 260 6.75 -21.30 14.89
N ARG A 261 6.26 -20.11 15.27
CA ARG A 261 6.60 -19.44 16.53
C ARG A 261 5.75 -19.88 17.71
N GLN A 262 4.43 -19.96 17.52
CA GLN A 262 3.44 -20.09 18.58
C GLN A 262 2.22 -20.92 18.14
N PRO A 263 2.40 -22.21 17.79
CA PRO A 263 1.34 -23.02 17.19
C PRO A 263 0.09 -23.16 18.09
N HIS A 264 0.25 -22.95 19.40
CA HIS A 264 -0.85 -22.98 20.37
C HIS A 264 -1.86 -21.83 20.20
N VAL A 265 -1.53 -20.76 19.47
CA VAL A 265 -2.44 -19.64 19.20
C VAL A 265 -3.69 -20.10 18.44
N PHE A 266 -3.56 -21.08 17.57
CA PHE A 266 -4.69 -21.67 16.84
C PHE A 266 -5.58 -22.60 17.66
N ARG A 267 -5.21 -22.89 18.93
CA ARG A 267 -6.14 -23.55 19.87
C ARG A 267 -7.28 -22.62 20.28
N ARG A 268 -7.13 -21.30 20.09
CA ARG A 268 -8.20 -20.32 20.31
C ARG A 268 -9.10 -20.31 19.08
N PRO A 269 -10.38 -20.72 19.18
CA PRO A 269 -11.25 -20.87 18.02
C PRO A 269 -11.46 -19.55 17.27
N VAL A 270 -11.48 -18.42 18.00
CA VAL A 270 -11.57 -17.08 17.40
C VAL A 270 -10.39 -16.81 16.46
N VAL A 271 -9.16 -17.14 16.86
CA VAL A 271 -7.99 -16.87 16.00
C VAL A 271 -7.97 -17.79 14.78
N ALA A 272 -8.26 -19.08 14.98
CA ALA A 272 -8.37 -20.03 13.87
C ALA A 272 -9.48 -19.64 12.89
N GLY A 273 -10.64 -19.20 13.40
CA GLY A 273 -11.75 -18.71 12.59
C GLY A 273 -11.38 -17.47 11.79
N LEU A 274 -10.76 -16.45 12.42
CA LEU A 274 -10.33 -15.24 11.73
C LEU A 274 -9.28 -15.54 10.65
N ALA A 275 -8.30 -16.39 10.95
CA ALA A 275 -7.30 -16.83 9.98
C ALA A 275 -7.93 -17.60 8.82
N GLY A 276 -8.87 -18.51 9.12
CA GLY A 276 -9.63 -19.27 8.13
C GLY A 276 -10.43 -18.36 7.21
N VAL A 277 -11.18 -17.40 7.77
CA VAL A 277 -11.92 -16.39 6.99
C VAL A 277 -10.98 -15.59 6.10
N GLY A 278 -9.81 -15.17 6.59
CA GLY A 278 -8.87 -14.38 5.81
C GLY A 278 -8.29 -15.16 4.63
N ILE A 279 -7.95 -16.43 4.86
CA ILE A 279 -7.53 -17.35 3.79
C ILE A 279 -8.68 -17.58 2.80
N SER A 280 -9.91 -17.79 3.29
CA SER A 280 -11.08 -17.98 2.41
C SER A 280 -11.38 -16.75 1.57
N ILE A 281 -11.32 -15.54 2.13
CA ILE A 281 -11.48 -14.30 1.36
C ILE A 281 -10.43 -14.24 0.27
N TYR A 282 -9.16 -14.52 0.59
CA TYR A 282 -8.08 -14.53 -0.38
C TYR A 282 -8.29 -15.56 -1.49
N LEU A 283 -8.65 -16.80 -1.15
CA LEU A 283 -8.84 -17.87 -2.13
C LEU A 283 -10.10 -17.69 -2.98
N LEU A 284 -11.19 -17.21 -2.39
CA LEU A 284 -12.48 -17.06 -3.07
C LEU A 284 -12.58 -15.77 -3.90
N ARG A 285 -11.85 -14.71 -3.54
CA ARG A 285 -11.91 -13.41 -4.24
C ARG A 285 -10.63 -13.00 -4.95
N GLY A 286 -9.49 -13.65 -4.70
CA GLY A 286 -8.20 -13.28 -5.28
C GLY A 286 -8.14 -13.52 -6.79
N SER A 287 -8.78 -12.65 -7.58
CA SER A 287 -8.76 -12.68 -9.05
C SER A 287 -7.35 -12.57 -9.60
N LEU A 288 -6.44 -11.90 -8.88
CA LEU A 288 -5.06 -11.69 -9.29
C LEU A 288 -4.21 -12.96 -9.26
N LEU A 289 -4.40 -13.80 -8.24
CA LEU A 289 -3.73 -15.09 -8.20
C LEU A 289 -4.35 -15.98 -9.28
N TRP A 290 -5.68 -16.03 -9.40
CA TRP A 290 -6.34 -16.85 -10.42
C TRP A 290 -6.06 -16.42 -11.86
N SER A 291 -5.91 -15.12 -12.15
CA SER A 291 -5.53 -14.61 -13.47
C SER A 291 -4.05 -14.83 -13.79
N ALA A 292 -3.15 -14.65 -12.81
CA ALA A 292 -1.73 -14.99 -12.94
C ALA A 292 -1.48 -16.51 -13.00
N VAL A 293 -2.39 -17.30 -12.42
CA VAL A 293 -2.32 -18.77 -12.34
C VAL A 293 -2.99 -19.44 -13.53
N SER A 294 -4.02 -18.84 -14.13
CA SER A 294 -4.70 -19.41 -15.29
C SER A 294 -3.80 -19.55 -16.52
N SER A 295 -2.71 -18.77 -16.61
CA SER A 295 -1.69 -18.88 -17.65
C SER A 295 -0.51 -19.79 -17.26
N VAL A 296 -0.41 -20.22 -16.01
CA VAL A 296 0.69 -21.02 -15.47
C VAL A 296 0.27 -22.48 -15.39
N SER A 297 1.12 -23.39 -15.91
CA SER A 297 0.81 -24.81 -15.92
C SER A 297 0.52 -25.34 -14.50
N SER A 298 -0.46 -26.25 -14.36
CA SER A 298 -0.81 -26.84 -13.06
C SER A 298 0.36 -27.54 -12.38
N VAL A 299 1.32 -28.05 -13.17
CA VAL A 299 2.58 -28.64 -12.69
C VAL A 299 3.47 -27.59 -12.03
N THR A 300 3.58 -26.40 -12.63
CA THR A 300 4.34 -25.27 -12.06
C THR A 300 3.72 -24.81 -10.74
N LEU A 301 2.39 -24.76 -10.65
CA LEU A 301 1.69 -24.41 -9.41
C LEU A 301 1.92 -25.43 -8.30
N LEU A 302 1.85 -26.73 -8.64
CA LEU A 302 2.16 -27.80 -7.70
C LEU A 302 3.62 -27.72 -7.23
N ALA A 303 4.55 -27.40 -8.13
CA ALA A 303 5.95 -27.21 -7.78
C ALA A 303 6.14 -26.00 -6.83
N ILE A 304 5.46 -24.88 -7.07
CA ILE A 304 5.46 -23.70 -6.18
C ILE A 304 4.88 -24.05 -4.82
N GLY A 305 3.71 -24.70 -4.79
CA GLY A 305 3.05 -25.13 -3.56
C GLY A 305 3.91 -26.09 -2.76
N ALA A 306 4.53 -27.07 -3.43
CA ALA A 306 5.44 -28.03 -2.82
C ALA A 306 6.72 -27.37 -2.30
N ALA A 307 7.31 -26.44 -3.04
CA ALA A 307 8.50 -25.69 -2.62
C ALA A 307 8.19 -24.79 -1.41
N GLY A 308 7.07 -24.05 -1.45
CA GLY A 308 6.58 -23.27 -0.32
C GLY A 308 6.33 -24.12 0.93
N ALA A 309 5.68 -25.27 0.77
CA ALA A 309 5.45 -26.21 1.87
C ALA A 309 6.77 -26.79 2.41
N THR A 310 7.73 -27.11 1.54
CA THR A 310 9.05 -27.63 1.93
C THR A 310 9.85 -26.59 2.72
N VAL A 311 9.82 -25.34 2.29
CA VAL A 311 10.44 -24.22 3.01
C VAL A 311 9.78 -24.02 4.37
N LEU A 312 8.44 -23.99 4.43
CA LEU A 312 7.71 -23.85 5.69
C LEU A 312 8.02 -25.02 6.65
N ALA A 313 8.09 -26.24 6.13
CA ALA A 313 8.51 -27.41 6.90
C ALA A 313 9.96 -27.29 7.37
N GLY A 314 10.87 -26.85 6.51
CA GLY A 314 12.28 -26.60 6.84
C GLY A 314 12.44 -25.56 7.95
N VAL A 315 11.73 -24.42 7.86
CA VAL A 315 11.73 -23.38 8.90
C VAL A 315 11.11 -23.90 10.20
N PHE A 316 10.03 -24.67 10.12
CA PHE A 316 9.41 -25.29 11.29
C PHE A 316 10.36 -26.27 11.98
N LEU A 317 11.10 -27.08 11.23
CA LEU A 317 12.11 -28.00 11.77
C LEU A 317 13.31 -27.22 12.34
N ALA A 318 13.75 -26.16 11.67
CA ALA A 318 14.83 -25.28 12.10
C ALA A 318 14.43 -24.26 13.19
N ARG A 319 13.17 -24.28 13.67
CA ARG A 319 12.69 -23.29 14.64
C ARG A 319 13.53 -23.23 15.91
N LYS A 320 13.90 -24.38 16.49
CA LYS A 320 14.66 -24.43 17.74
C LYS A 320 16.04 -23.74 17.62
N PRO A 321 16.88 -24.08 16.61
CA PRO A 321 18.15 -23.40 16.44
C PRO A 321 17.99 -21.92 16.12
N ILE A 322 17.03 -21.53 15.27
CA ILE A 322 16.75 -20.12 14.94
C ILE A 322 16.38 -19.33 16.20
N LEU A 323 15.41 -19.82 16.97
CA LEU A 323 14.98 -19.20 18.22
C LEU A 323 16.13 -19.10 19.23
N SER A 324 16.98 -20.13 19.30
CA SER A 324 18.15 -20.13 20.18
C SER A 324 19.21 -19.11 19.78
N LEU A 325 19.47 -18.96 18.48
CA LEU A 325 20.43 -18.01 17.94
C LEU A 325 19.95 -16.58 18.18
N GLN A 326 18.67 -16.31 17.92
CA GLN A 326 18.05 -15.02 18.22
C GLN A 326 18.10 -14.69 19.71
N ALA A 327 17.81 -15.65 20.59
CA ALA A 327 17.92 -15.46 22.03
C ALA A 327 19.37 -15.16 22.47
N LYS A 328 20.37 -15.81 21.86
CA LYS A 328 21.80 -15.54 22.15
C LYS A 328 22.24 -14.16 21.67
N VAL A 329 21.98 -13.82 20.41
CA VAL A 329 22.45 -12.58 19.77
C VAL A 329 21.69 -11.37 20.29
N PHE A 330 20.37 -11.48 20.41
CA PHE A 330 19.49 -10.33 20.70
C PHE A 330 18.88 -10.35 22.10
N GLY A 331 18.88 -11.49 22.81
CA GLY A 331 18.39 -11.54 24.19
C GLY A 331 19.21 -10.66 25.13
N GLN A 332 20.53 -10.56 24.88
CA GLN A 332 21.43 -9.65 25.59
C GLN A 332 21.10 -8.17 25.30
N LEU A 333 20.81 -7.84 24.04
CA LEU A 333 20.51 -6.48 23.61
C LEU A 333 19.15 -5.98 24.12
N THR A 334 18.15 -6.86 24.24
CA THR A 334 16.75 -6.41 24.26
C THR A 334 15.91 -6.84 25.45
N GLY A 335 16.27 -7.94 26.15
CA GLY A 335 15.73 -8.46 27.44
C GLY A 335 14.31 -8.04 27.88
N ARG A 336 13.40 -7.88 26.91
CA ARG A 336 11.95 -7.76 27.00
C ARG A 336 11.43 -8.78 25.99
N SER A 337 10.32 -9.45 26.31
CA SER A 337 9.71 -10.47 25.45
C SER A 337 9.31 -9.97 24.04
N MET A 338 9.02 -8.67 23.91
CA MET A 338 8.52 -8.05 22.67
C MET A 338 9.53 -8.04 21.52
N SER A 339 10.80 -7.72 21.78
CA SER A 339 11.85 -7.64 20.74
C SER A 339 12.16 -9.00 20.12
N THR A 340 12.06 -10.07 20.90
CA THR A 340 12.21 -11.44 20.44
C THR A 340 11.07 -11.82 19.49
N SER A 341 9.82 -11.39 19.80
CA SER A 341 8.68 -11.58 18.88
C SER A 341 8.84 -10.78 17.58
N VAL A 342 9.35 -9.55 17.67
CA VAL A 342 9.63 -8.69 16.50
C VAL A 342 10.60 -9.39 15.56
N LEU A 343 11.76 -9.79 16.06
CA LEU A 343 12.80 -10.45 15.26
C LEU A 343 12.33 -11.74 14.61
N GLN A 344 11.50 -12.52 15.31
CA GLN A 344 10.95 -13.77 14.78
C GLN A 344 10.03 -13.53 13.59
N ASP A 345 9.09 -12.59 13.71
CA ASP A 345 8.20 -12.26 12.62
C ASP A 345 8.96 -11.63 11.44
N LEU A 346 9.94 -10.75 11.69
CA LEU A 346 10.79 -10.19 10.65
C LEU A 346 11.63 -11.26 9.93
N SER A 347 12.12 -12.25 10.68
CA SER A 347 12.90 -13.36 10.09
C SER A 347 12.01 -14.23 9.20
N VAL A 348 10.79 -14.55 9.65
CA VAL A 348 9.84 -15.34 8.84
C VAL A 348 9.43 -14.56 7.59
N GLN A 349 9.13 -13.26 7.72
CA GLN A 349 8.81 -12.40 6.57
C GLN A 349 9.97 -12.32 5.58
N GLY A 350 11.20 -12.13 6.06
CA GLY A 350 12.40 -12.12 5.23
C GLY A 350 12.62 -13.44 4.50
N ILE A 351 12.47 -14.58 5.18
CA ILE A 351 12.57 -15.91 4.56
C ILE A 351 11.49 -16.10 3.50
N LEU A 352 10.23 -15.78 3.82
CA LEU A 352 9.12 -15.89 2.87
C LEU A 352 9.38 -15.04 1.63
N TRP A 353 9.83 -13.80 1.81
CA TRP A 353 10.18 -12.92 0.71
C TRP A 353 11.33 -13.47 -0.14
N SER A 354 12.43 -13.90 0.47
CA SER A 354 13.56 -14.51 -0.25
C SER A 354 13.16 -15.77 -1.00
N VAL A 355 12.25 -16.58 -0.44
CA VAL A 355 11.74 -17.78 -1.10
C VAL A 355 10.90 -17.42 -2.31
N THR A 356 10.02 -16.41 -2.20
CA THR A 356 9.28 -15.93 -3.38
C THR A 356 10.22 -15.42 -4.45
N LEU A 357 11.29 -14.70 -4.09
CA LEU A 357 12.31 -14.25 -5.04
C LEU A 357 12.95 -15.44 -5.78
N LEU A 358 13.40 -16.46 -5.04
CA LEU A 358 14.06 -17.64 -5.62
C LEU A 358 13.13 -18.47 -6.50
N LEU A 359 11.83 -18.53 -6.16
CA LEU A 359 10.83 -19.23 -6.97
C LEU A 359 10.45 -18.45 -8.22
N LEU A 360 10.41 -17.11 -8.14
CA LEU A 360 9.99 -16.28 -9.25
C LEU A 360 10.98 -16.21 -10.39
N ILE A 361 12.28 -16.31 -10.11
CA ILE A 361 13.33 -16.34 -11.13
C ILE A 361 13.06 -17.44 -12.19
N PRO A 362 12.96 -18.74 -11.84
CA PRO A 362 12.72 -19.78 -12.84
C PRO A 362 11.31 -19.73 -13.45
N ILE A 363 10.28 -19.28 -12.71
CA ILE A 363 8.93 -19.14 -13.27
C ILE A 363 8.93 -18.06 -14.36
N SER A 364 9.54 -16.92 -14.09
CA SER A 364 9.62 -15.79 -15.01
C SER A 364 10.42 -16.13 -16.27
N MET A 365 11.44 -16.98 -16.16
CA MET A 365 12.20 -17.50 -17.31
C MET A 365 11.37 -18.41 -18.23
N ASN A 366 10.26 -18.97 -17.74
CA ASN A 366 9.41 -19.92 -18.49
C ASN A 366 7.99 -19.38 -18.74
N ALA A 367 7.69 -18.17 -18.30
CA ALA A 367 6.41 -17.51 -18.47
C ALA A 367 6.46 -16.53 -19.66
N SER A 368 5.30 -16.24 -20.26
CA SER A 368 5.19 -15.09 -21.20
C SER A 368 5.62 -13.80 -20.52
N ASP A 369 6.11 -12.81 -21.26
CA ASP A 369 6.50 -11.49 -20.74
C ASP A 369 5.41 -10.83 -19.88
N ILE A 370 4.14 -10.96 -20.31
CA ILE A 370 2.97 -10.46 -19.58
C ILE A 370 2.84 -11.14 -18.21
N SER A 371 2.82 -12.47 -18.18
CA SER A 371 2.76 -13.25 -16.94
C SER A 371 3.98 -13.02 -16.04
N SER A 372 5.17 -12.83 -16.61
CA SER A 372 6.39 -12.49 -15.88
C SER A 372 6.27 -11.11 -15.21
N SER A 373 5.86 -10.08 -15.96
CA SER A 373 5.62 -8.73 -15.43
C SER A 373 4.55 -8.74 -14.32
N LEU A 374 3.47 -9.50 -14.52
CA LEU A 374 2.42 -9.71 -13.51
C LEU A 374 2.99 -10.33 -12.22
N LEU A 375 3.80 -11.38 -12.32
CA LEU A 375 4.35 -12.06 -11.14
C LEU A 375 5.38 -11.20 -10.39
N TRP A 376 6.26 -10.51 -11.10
CA TRP A 376 7.24 -9.59 -10.50
C TRP A 376 6.56 -8.39 -9.84
N GLY A 377 5.77 -7.65 -10.60
CA GLY A 377 5.12 -6.43 -10.13
C GLY A 377 4.00 -6.70 -9.13
N SER A 378 3.20 -7.75 -9.35
CA SER A 378 1.95 -8.00 -8.58
C SER A 378 2.08 -9.03 -7.47
N VAL A 379 3.18 -9.76 -7.35
CA VAL A 379 3.39 -10.67 -6.20
C VAL A 379 4.64 -10.26 -5.45
N HIS A 380 5.79 -10.21 -6.12
CA HIS A 380 7.06 -9.95 -5.44
C HIS A 380 7.22 -8.51 -4.95
N GLY A 381 7.04 -7.55 -5.85
CA GLY A 381 7.16 -6.13 -5.54
C GLY A 381 6.15 -5.71 -4.49
N ARG A 382 4.91 -6.23 -4.57
CA ARG A 382 3.88 -6.01 -3.55
C ARG A 382 4.28 -6.61 -2.20
N LEU A 383 4.76 -7.85 -2.15
CA LEU A 383 5.28 -8.44 -0.90
C LEU A 383 6.39 -7.59 -0.29
N TYR A 384 7.34 -7.10 -1.11
CA TYR A 384 8.40 -6.21 -0.67
C TYR A 384 7.86 -4.92 -0.06
N GLY A 385 7.06 -4.17 -0.83
CA GLY A 385 6.50 -2.89 -0.40
C GLY A 385 5.65 -2.99 0.86
N MET A 386 5.07 -4.16 1.11
CA MET A 386 4.30 -4.40 2.33
C MET A 386 5.16 -4.79 3.54
N ILE A 387 6.22 -5.57 3.33
CA ILE A 387 7.15 -5.95 4.40
C ILE A 387 7.99 -4.73 4.83
N HIS A 388 8.32 -3.85 3.91
CA HIS A 388 9.24 -2.74 4.12
C HIS A 388 8.85 -1.82 5.31
N PRO A 389 7.63 -1.26 5.42
CA PRO A 389 7.24 -0.46 6.58
C PRO A 389 7.22 -1.24 7.90
N SER A 390 6.88 -2.53 7.85
CA SER A 390 6.91 -3.42 9.01
C SER A 390 8.35 -3.69 9.47
N VAL A 391 9.29 -3.87 8.55
CA VAL A 391 10.73 -4.02 8.83
C VAL A 391 11.28 -2.75 9.44
N CYS A 392 11.01 -1.58 8.85
CA CYS A 392 11.42 -0.29 9.41
C CYS A 392 10.93 -0.14 10.85
N LEU A 393 9.66 -0.41 11.10
CA LEU A 393 9.08 -0.35 12.44
C LEU A 393 9.74 -1.33 13.42
N GLY A 394 9.96 -2.58 12.99
CA GLY A 394 10.58 -3.59 13.83
C GLY A 394 12.02 -3.25 14.19
N ILE A 395 12.81 -2.73 13.24
CA ILE A 395 14.16 -2.21 13.48
C ILE A 395 14.12 -1.05 14.48
N CYS A 396 13.23 -0.07 14.27
CA CYS A 396 13.06 1.06 15.19
C CYS A 396 12.69 0.59 16.61
N LEU A 397 11.85 -0.45 16.75
CA LEU A 397 11.50 -1.04 18.05
C LEU A 397 12.72 -1.66 18.73
N ILE A 398 13.52 -2.43 18.00
CA ILE A 398 14.74 -3.06 18.54
C ILE A 398 15.75 -2.00 18.97
N VAL A 399 16.01 -1.01 18.12
CA VAL A 399 16.94 0.09 18.39
C VAL A 399 16.47 0.91 19.58
N THR A 400 15.18 1.26 19.64
CA THR A 400 14.62 2.02 20.75
C THR A 400 14.68 1.24 22.06
N ALA A 401 14.39 -0.06 22.04
CA ALA A 401 14.49 -0.92 23.22
C ALA A 401 15.94 -1.00 23.75
N ALA A 402 16.91 -1.16 22.84
CA ALA A 402 18.33 -1.18 23.19
C ALA A 402 18.80 0.18 23.74
N ALA A 403 18.41 1.27 23.10
CA ALA A 403 18.72 2.62 23.54
C ALA A 403 18.08 2.92 24.91
N ALA A 404 16.86 2.47 25.16
CA ALA A 404 16.13 2.76 26.40
C ALA A 404 16.80 2.14 27.61
N ARG A 405 17.46 1.00 27.42
CA ARG A 405 18.30 0.35 28.45
C ARG A 405 19.55 1.14 28.75
N ARG A 406 20.21 1.66 27.72
CA ARG A 406 21.50 2.35 27.84
C ARG A 406 21.35 3.79 28.36
N PHE A 407 20.34 4.50 27.89
CA PHE A 407 20.20 5.95 28.13
C PHE A 407 19.01 6.31 29.03
N GLY A 408 18.10 5.37 29.27
CA GLY A 408 16.86 5.60 30.01
C GLY A 408 15.72 6.09 29.11
N ILE A 409 14.52 5.57 29.34
CA ILE A 409 13.35 5.83 28.49
C ILE A 409 12.92 7.30 28.48
N ALA A 410 13.06 8.00 29.61
CA ALA A 410 12.69 9.42 29.72
C ALA A 410 13.54 10.30 28.80
N LYS A 411 14.85 10.06 28.73
CA LYS A 411 15.76 10.81 27.83
C LYS A 411 15.41 10.57 26.37
N LEU A 412 15.09 9.34 26.01
CA LEU A 412 14.67 9.01 24.65
C LEU A 412 13.32 9.61 24.28
N GLN A 413 12.34 9.59 25.19
CA GLN A 413 11.05 10.22 24.92
C GLN A 413 11.21 11.72 24.66
N VAL A 414 12.07 12.42 25.42
CA VAL A 414 12.36 13.83 25.19
C VAL A 414 13.07 14.04 23.86
N ALA A 415 14.12 13.25 23.58
CA ALA A 415 14.88 13.36 22.35
C ALA A 415 14.00 13.09 21.12
N THR A 416 13.27 11.97 21.09
CA THR A 416 12.36 11.63 19.99
C THR A 416 11.20 12.60 19.90
N GLY A 417 10.60 13.00 21.02
CA GLY A 417 9.53 14.00 21.02
C GLY A 417 9.99 15.32 20.40
N ALA A 418 11.20 15.78 20.76
CA ALA A 418 11.81 16.96 20.15
C ALA A 418 12.12 16.74 18.67
N THR A 419 12.71 15.61 18.27
CA THR A 419 13.00 15.31 16.86
C THR A 419 11.73 15.26 16.02
N VAL A 420 10.71 14.53 16.45
CA VAL A 420 9.42 14.41 15.74
C VAL A 420 8.75 15.77 15.63
N LEU A 421 8.74 16.55 16.72
CA LEU A 421 8.18 17.90 16.70
C LEU A 421 8.98 18.83 15.78
N LEU A 422 10.31 18.85 15.87
CA LEU A 422 11.15 19.69 15.04
C LEU A 422 11.08 19.30 13.57
N SER A 423 11.10 18.00 13.25
CA SER A 423 10.89 17.51 11.89
C SER A 423 9.49 17.88 11.39
N GLY A 424 8.45 17.67 12.19
CA GLY A 424 7.08 18.09 11.87
C GLY A 424 6.98 19.60 11.66
N LEU A 425 7.58 20.43 12.51
CA LEU A 425 7.60 21.88 12.37
C LEU A 425 8.44 22.33 11.17
N ALA A 426 9.58 21.70 10.90
CA ALA A 426 10.42 21.98 9.75
C ALA A 426 9.70 21.62 8.45
N LEU A 427 9.01 20.48 8.41
CA LEU A 427 8.19 20.08 7.28
C LEU A 427 6.95 20.96 7.12
N ALA A 428 6.29 21.35 8.22
CA ALA A 428 5.19 22.29 8.19
C ALA A 428 5.67 23.65 7.68
N GLY A 429 6.82 24.14 8.16
CA GLY A 429 7.43 25.40 7.71
C GLY A 429 7.88 25.32 6.25
N TRP A 430 8.49 24.21 5.82
CA TRP A 430 8.84 23.95 4.43
C TRP A 430 7.59 23.89 3.54
N SER A 431 6.53 23.23 4.01
CA SER A 431 5.26 23.16 3.29
C SER A 431 4.63 24.55 3.20
N VAL A 432 4.48 25.27 4.30
CA VAL A 432 3.93 26.65 4.31
C VAL A 432 4.77 27.60 3.46
N GLY A 433 6.10 27.42 3.42
CA GLY A 433 7.01 28.27 2.65
C GLY A 433 7.08 27.94 1.15
N ASN A 434 6.68 26.74 0.73
CA ASN A 434 6.72 26.30 -0.67
C ASN A 434 5.33 25.99 -1.26
N VAL A 435 4.25 26.10 -0.48
CA VAL A 435 2.87 25.83 -0.90
C VAL A 435 2.10 27.14 -0.85
N ASP A 436 1.69 27.64 -2.01
CA ASP A 436 0.54 28.52 -2.10
C ASP A 436 -0.65 27.76 -1.44
N GLY A 437 -1.36 28.33 -0.46
CA GLY A 437 -2.25 27.61 0.48
C GLY A 437 -3.34 26.68 -0.12
N ILE A 438 -4.24 26.11 0.69
CA ILE A 438 -5.30 25.15 0.26
C ILE A 438 -5.98 25.55 -1.05
N GLU A 439 -6.23 26.85 -1.24
CA GLU A 439 -6.87 27.38 -2.43
C GLU A 439 -6.04 27.19 -3.70
N ALA A 440 -4.72 27.35 -3.62
CA ALA A 440 -3.84 27.11 -4.77
C ALA A 440 -3.61 25.62 -5.02
N ILE A 441 -3.61 24.79 -3.96
CA ILE A 441 -3.66 23.33 -4.11
C ILE A 441 -4.91 22.93 -4.91
N ARG A 442 -6.08 23.40 -4.46
CA ARG A 442 -7.36 23.19 -5.14
C ARG A 442 -7.28 23.68 -6.58
N SER A 443 -6.82 24.93 -6.80
CA SER A 443 -6.70 25.52 -8.13
C SER A 443 -5.78 24.69 -9.05
N ARG A 444 -4.70 24.11 -8.53
CA ARG A 444 -3.78 23.25 -9.28
C ARG A 444 -4.44 21.95 -9.72
N VAL A 445 -5.01 21.20 -8.77
CA VAL A 445 -5.73 19.94 -9.05
C VAL A 445 -6.87 20.20 -10.04
N GLU A 446 -7.64 21.27 -9.79
CA GLU A 446 -8.75 21.66 -10.65
C GLU A 446 -8.27 22.04 -12.06
N SER A 447 -7.15 22.78 -12.18
CA SER A 447 -6.56 23.11 -13.49
C SER A 447 -6.19 21.87 -14.30
N GLN A 448 -5.73 20.80 -13.65
CA GLN A 448 -5.41 19.55 -14.35
C GLN A 448 -6.67 18.84 -14.83
N PHE A 449 -7.73 18.78 -14.01
CA PHE A 449 -9.02 18.28 -14.47
C PHE A 449 -9.62 19.16 -15.57
N ARG A 450 -9.42 20.49 -15.53
CA ARG A 450 -9.81 21.39 -16.62
C ARG A 450 -9.01 21.10 -17.90
N VAL A 451 -7.72 20.76 -17.81
CA VAL A 451 -6.93 20.32 -18.97
C VAL A 451 -7.48 19.02 -19.55
N LEU A 452 -7.84 18.05 -18.72
CA LEU A 452 -8.51 16.83 -19.19
C LEU A 452 -9.83 17.16 -19.89
N ASP A 453 -10.65 18.03 -19.30
CA ASP A 453 -11.93 18.45 -19.87
C ASP A 453 -11.76 19.17 -21.22
N GLN A 454 -10.76 20.05 -21.35
CA GLN A 454 -10.44 20.72 -22.61
C GLN A 454 -9.94 19.75 -23.69
N ARG A 455 -9.21 18.70 -23.29
CA ARG A 455 -8.69 17.68 -24.22
C ARG A 455 -9.74 16.71 -24.72
N ALA A 456 -10.94 16.72 -24.14
CA ALA A 456 -12.05 15.87 -24.55
C ALA A 456 -12.38 15.96 -26.05
N GLY A 457 -12.00 17.03 -26.76
CA GLY A 457 -12.21 17.18 -28.20
C GLY A 457 -10.96 17.11 -29.09
N THR A 458 -9.83 16.59 -28.59
CA THR A 458 -8.55 16.61 -29.32
C THR A 458 -8.04 15.21 -29.66
N ALA A 459 -7.32 15.08 -30.78
CA ALA A 459 -6.71 13.82 -31.19
C ALA A 459 -5.66 13.36 -30.15
N LEU A 460 -5.85 12.16 -29.62
CA LEU A 460 -5.03 11.60 -28.54
C LEU A 460 -3.82 10.85 -29.08
N ARG A 461 -2.74 10.87 -28.29
CA ARG A 461 -1.54 10.05 -28.50
C ARG A 461 -1.44 9.01 -27.38
N PRO A 462 -0.89 7.82 -27.63
CA PRO A 462 -0.74 6.79 -26.61
C PRO A 462 0.16 7.27 -25.45
N GLY A 463 -0.22 6.93 -24.22
CA GLY A 463 0.50 7.28 -22.99
C GLY A 463 -0.40 7.49 -21.77
N GLU A 464 0.20 7.82 -20.61
CA GLU A 464 -0.49 7.98 -19.31
C GLU A 464 -1.63 9.00 -19.34
N SER A 465 -1.46 10.11 -20.08
CA SER A 465 -2.49 11.14 -20.21
C SER A 465 -3.73 10.67 -20.97
N ALA A 466 -3.60 9.69 -21.86
CA ALA A 466 -4.73 9.17 -22.65
C ALA A 466 -5.62 8.25 -21.80
N GLU A 467 -5.00 7.44 -20.95
CA GLU A 467 -5.70 6.60 -19.99
C GLU A 467 -6.45 7.43 -18.94
N ALA A 468 -5.79 8.42 -18.33
CA ALA A 468 -6.42 9.36 -17.39
C ALA A 468 -7.63 10.06 -18.02
N LEU A 469 -7.50 10.52 -19.27
CA LEU A 469 -8.59 11.16 -19.99
C LEU A 469 -9.75 10.20 -20.29
N PHE A 470 -9.46 8.97 -20.70
CA PHE A 470 -10.49 7.96 -20.95
C PHE A 470 -11.34 7.71 -19.71
N PHE A 471 -10.68 7.46 -18.57
CA PHE A 471 -11.42 7.23 -17.31
C PHE A 471 -12.14 8.48 -16.82
N TYR A 472 -11.61 9.68 -17.09
CA TYR A 472 -12.28 10.94 -16.77
C TYR A 472 -13.57 11.09 -17.56
N LEU A 473 -13.53 10.90 -18.88
CA LEU A 473 -14.69 11.00 -19.77
C LEU A 473 -15.73 9.93 -19.45
N SER A 474 -15.30 8.70 -19.18
CA SER A 474 -16.21 7.65 -18.77
C SER A 474 -16.89 7.96 -17.45
N SER A 475 -16.15 8.48 -16.46
CA SER A 475 -16.73 8.88 -15.18
C SER A 475 -17.74 10.01 -15.35
N LYS A 476 -17.41 11.01 -16.17
CA LYS A 476 -18.30 12.13 -16.50
C LYS A 476 -19.58 11.66 -17.19
N SER A 477 -19.46 10.70 -18.11
CA SER A 477 -20.60 10.08 -18.79
C SER A 477 -21.53 9.39 -17.80
N LEU A 478 -20.98 8.59 -16.87
CA LEU A 478 -21.75 7.91 -15.82
C LEU A 478 -22.44 8.90 -14.86
N ASP A 479 -21.85 10.07 -14.62
CA ASP A 479 -22.38 11.04 -13.66
C ASP A 479 -23.41 11.98 -14.26
N THR A 480 -23.34 12.24 -15.56
CA THR A 480 -24.19 13.22 -16.25
C THR A 480 -25.26 12.59 -17.13
N ASP A 481 -25.26 11.26 -17.28
CA ASP A 481 -26.09 10.51 -18.25
C ASP A 481 -25.90 10.99 -19.71
N ILE A 482 -24.77 11.62 -20.02
CA ILE A 482 -24.39 12.05 -21.37
C ILE A 482 -23.39 11.05 -21.92
N ASP A 483 -23.71 10.40 -23.04
CA ASP A 483 -22.75 9.50 -23.70
C ASP A 483 -21.59 10.29 -24.32
N LEU A 484 -20.52 10.43 -23.54
CA LEU A 484 -19.28 11.06 -23.95
C LEU A 484 -18.23 10.06 -24.46
N VAL A 485 -18.50 8.75 -24.40
CA VAL A 485 -17.51 7.72 -24.74
C VAL A 485 -17.77 7.15 -26.14
N GLY A 486 -19.02 7.10 -26.60
CA GLY A 486 -19.35 6.71 -27.98
C GLY A 486 -18.89 7.72 -29.04
N PRO A 487 -19.52 8.91 -29.12
CA PRO A 487 -19.30 9.85 -30.24
C PRO A 487 -18.00 10.65 -30.19
N THR A 488 -17.36 10.76 -29.03
CA THR A 488 -16.13 11.56 -28.84
C THR A 488 -14.86 10.79 -29.24
N PHE A 489 -14.87 9.47 -29.13
CA PHE A 489 -13.74 8.61 -29.54
C PHE A 489 -13.86 8.10 -30.99
N GLU A 490 -14.97 8.40 -31.66
CA GLU A 490 -15.18 8.16 -33.10
C GLU A 490 -14.62 9.29 -33.99
N ARG A 491 -14.29 10.45 -33.42
CA ARG A 491 -13.64 11.59 -34.10
C ARG A 491 -12.18 11.67 -33.73
#